data_AF-A0A191UFS2-F1
#
_entry.id   AF-A0A191UFS2-F1
#
_cell.length_a   1.000
_cell.length_b   1.000
_cell.length_c   1.000
_cell.angle_alpha   90.00
_cell.angle_beta   90.00
_cell.angle_gamma   90.00
#
_symmetry.space_group_name_H-M   'P 1'
#
loop_
_entity.id
_entity.type
_entity.pdbx_description
1 polymer ?
#
loop_
_entity_poly.entity_id
_entity_poly.type
_entity_poly.pdbx_seq_one_letter_code
_entity_poly.pdbx_strand_id
1 'polypeptide(L)'
;MGFWSKLSAGIDRINQLLGKAASIMILLSCVVSAVNALLRYGFDISNNWPLELQWYLFSAAVMLGASYTLKRNEHVRVDLIYSQLSDRGRLWVDLFGLLCFLMPACLLFTWLSWTTLFYPSWLVMEHSMNSGGLARYPIKFVVPFGFFMLSLQGLSEIIKRIGALKGEIVLPAEDLHYEKPMQ
;
A
#
# COMPACT_ATOMS: atom_id res chain seq x y z
N MET A 1 14.92 18.01 -17.55
CA MET A 1 14.08 17.02 -16.84
C MET A 1 14.32 15.63 -17.43
N GLY A 2 15.20 14.84 -16.79
CA GLY A 2 15.60 13.53 -17.31
C GLY A 2 14.46 12.52 -17.34
N PHE A 3 14.59 11.48 -18.18
CA PHE A 3 13.63 10.37 -18.32
C PHE A 3 13.21 9.78 -16.95
N TRP A 4 14.17 9.61 -16.04
CA TRP A 4 13.95 9.08 -14.69
C TRP A 4 13.04 9.94 -13.82
N SER A 5 13.14 11.27 -13.92
CA SER A 5 12.26 12.19 -13.19
C SER A 5 10.81 12.12 -13.68
N LYS A 6 10.60 11.93 -14.99
CA LYS A 6 9.27 11.76 -15.57
C LYS A 6 8.64 10.42 -15.17
N LEU A 7 9.45 9.35 -15.14
CA LEU A 7 9.01 8.03 -14.69
C LEU A 7 8.54 8.07 -13.22
N SER A 8 9.37 8.62 -12.33
CA SER A 8 9.02 8.81 -10.92
C SER A 8 7.74 9.63 -10.74
N ALA A 9 7.59 10.75 -11.46
CA ALA A 9 6.38 11.57 -11.42
C ALA A 9 5.13 10.82 -11.93
N GLY A 10 5.27 9.92 -12.91
CA GLY A 10 4.19 9.06 -13.39
C GLY A 10 3.71 8.08 -12.32
N ILE A 11 4.65 7.37 -11.68
CA ILE A 11 4.37 6.43 -10.58
C ILE A 11 3.68 7.17 -9.42
N ASP A 12 4.20 8.33 -9.07
CA ASP A 12 3.67 9.17 -8.00
C ASP A 12 2.22 9.62 -8.24
N ARG A 13 1.82 9.85 -9.51
CA ARG A 13 0.43 10.19 -9.89
C ARG A 13 -0.49 8.99 -9.78
N ILE A 14 -0.03 7.82 -10.22
CA ILE A 14 -0.80 6.57 -10.09
C ILE A 14 -1.08 6.29 -8.61
N ASN A 15 -0.05 6.39 -7.76
CA ASN A 15 -0.23 6.15 -6.32
C ASN A 15 -1.12 7.20 -5.64
N GLN A 16 -1.16 8.45 -6.12
CA GLN A 16 -2.15 9.43 -5.66
C GLN A 16 -3.59 9.02 -5.99
N LEU A 17 -3.82 8.48 -7.19
CA LEU A 17 -5.15 8.00 -7.58
C LEU A 17 -5.55 6.79 -6.74
N LEU A 18 -4.62 5.86 -6.51
CA LEU A 18 -4.85 4.71 -5.63
C LEU A 18 -5.14 5.12 -4.18
N GLY A 19 -4.43 6.12 -3.65
CA GLY A 19 -4.72 6.68 -2.33
C GLY A 19 -6.13 7.29 -2.23
N LYS A 20 -6.60 7.99 -3.28
CA LYS A 20 -7.99 8.48 -3.35
C LYS A 20 -9.01 7.35 -3.47
N ALA A 21 -8.71 6.32 -4.25
CA ALA A 21 -9.57 5.14 -4.35
C ALA A 21 -9.66 4.44 -2.99
N ALA A 22 -8.53 4.29 -2.29
CA ALA A 22 -8.47 3.70 -0.96
C ALA A 22 -9.33 4.48 0.06
N SER A 23 -9.28 5.81 0.07
CA SER A 23 -10.11 6.60 1.00
C SER A 23 -11.60 6.42 0.75
N ILE A 24 -12.02 6.34 -0.52
CA ILE A 24 -13.40 6.03 -0.90
C ILE A 24 -13.78 4.61 -0.45
N MET A 25 -12.89 3.63 -0.64
CA MET A 25 -13.13 2.24 -0.23
C MET A 25 -13.29 2.11 1.30
N ILE A 26 -12.51 2.85 2.09
CA ILE A 26 -12.68 2.90 3.56
C ILE A 26 -14.04 3.46 3.92
N LEU A 27 -14.41 4.60 3.31
CA LEU A 27 -15.71 5.20 3.54
C LEU A 27 -16.86 4.22 3.21
N LEU A 28 -16.77 3.55 2.07
CA LEU A 28 -17.74 2.52 1.68
C LEU A 28 -17.76 1.35 2.66
N SER A 29 -16.60 0.90 3.16
CA SER A 29 -16.51 -0.14 4.19
C SER A 29 -17.26 0.27 5.47
N CYS A 30 -17.08 1.51 5.93
CA CYS A 30 -17.81 2.05 7.08
C CYS A 30 -19.33 2.11 6.84
N VAL A 31 -19.75 2.57 5.66
CA VAL A 31 -21.17 2.63 5.28
C VAL A 31 -21.79 1.24 5.25
N VAL A 32 -21.12 0.26 4.63
CA VAL A 32 -21.58 -1.14 4.60
C VAL A 32 -21.68 -1.70 6.02
N SER A 33 -20.71 -1.39 6.89
CA SER A 33 -20.73 -1.81 8.30
C SER A 33 -21.94 -1.24 9.05
N ALA A 34 -22.20 0.06 8.90
CA ALA A 34 -23.32 0.73 9.54
C ALA A 34 -24.67 0.20 9.04
N VAL A 35 -24.83 0.03 7.73
CA VAL A 35 -26.06 -0.54 7.14
C VAL A 35 -26.26 -1.97 7.61
N ASN A 36 -25.21 -2.79 7.65
CA ASN A 36 -25.29 -4.17 8.14
C ASN A 36 -25.70 -4.23 9.62
N ALA A 37 -25.19 -3.33 10.46
CA ALA A 37 -25.59 -3.22 11.86
C ALA A 37 -27.07 -2.81 11.99
N LEU A 38 -27.52 -1.83 11.21
CA LEU A 38 -28.93 -1.39 11.20
C LEU A 38 -29.88 -2.51 10.76
N LEU A 39 -29.54 -3.27 9.72
CA LEU A 39 -30.35 -4.40 9.25
C LEU A 39 -30.42 -5.51 10.29
N ARG A 40 -29.29 -5.82 10.94
CA ARG A 40 -29.19 -6.93 11.88
C ARG A 40 -29.84 -6.65 13.23
N TYR A 41 -29.69 -5.44 13.75
CA TYR A 41 -30.23 -5.06 15.07
C TYR A 41 -31.57 -4.32 15.00
N GLY A 42 -31.86 -3.67 13.87
CA GLY A 42 -33.11 -2.93 13.69
C GLY A 42 -34.23 -3.72 13.00
N PHE A 43 -33.87 -4.69 12.14
CA PHE A 43 -34.83 -5.43 11.33
C PHE A 43 -34.71 -6.96 11.46
N ASP A 44 -33.82 -7.47 12.32
CA ASP A 44 -33.50 -8.90 12.48
C ASP A 44 -33.11 -9.62 11.17
N ILE A 45 -32.65 -8.88 10.16
CA ILE A 45 -32.17 -9.43 8.88
C ILE A 45 -30.67 -9.67 8.99
N SER A 46 -30.24 -10.93 8.93
CA SER A 46 -28.83 -11.31 9.00
C SER A 46 -28.37 -12.03 7.73
N ASN A 47 -27.53 -11.35 6.95
CA ASN A 47 -26.84 -11.92 5.78
C ASN A 47 -25.31 -11.81 5.95
N ASN A 48 -24.56 -12.76 5.38
CA ASN A 48 -23.09 -12.79 5.53
C ASN A 48 -22.35 -11.96 4.46
N TRP A 49 -22.95 -11.73 3.30
CA TRP A 49 -22.32 -10.99 2.20
C TRP A 49 -21.87 -9.56 2.57
N PRO A 50 -22.61 -8.75 3.37
CA PRO A 50 -22.17 -7.38 3.70
C PRO A 50 -20.92 -7.40 4.58
N LEU A 51 -20.82 -8.40 5.46
CA LEU A 51 -19.65 -8.60 6.32
C LEU A 51 -18.41 -8.92 5.48
N GLU A 52 -18.54 -9.83 4.51
CA GLU A 52 -17.44 -10.14 3.59
C GLU A 52 -17.05 -8.95 2.71
N LEU A 53 -18.04 -8.21 2.19
CA LEU A 53 -17.80 -7.00 1.40
C LEU A 53 -17.04 -5.95 2.21
N GLN A 54 -17.41 -5.75 3.48
CA GLN A 54 -16.74 -4.83 4.39
C GLN A 54 -15.25 -5.17 4.50
N TRP A 55 -14.92 -6.45 4.73
CA TRP A 55 -13.54 -6.90 4.84
C TRP A 55 -12.78 -6.76 3.53
N TYR A 56 -13.42 -6.99 2.38
CA TYR A 56 -12.79 -6.84 1.07
C TYR A 56 -12.46 -5.39 0.78
N LEU A 57 -13.40 -4.47 1.02
CA LEU A 57 -13.19 -3.04 0.85
C LEU A 57 -12.10 -2.52 1.77
N PHE A 58 -12.09 -2.94 3.04
CA PHE A 58 -11.08 -2.54 4.01
C PHE A 58 -9.68 -3.05 3.61
N SER A 59 -9.58 -4.35 3.28
CA SER A 59 -8.32 -4.97 2.89
C SER A 59 -7.76 -4.34 1.62
N ALA A 60 -8.64 -4.05 0.65
CA ALA A 60 -8.24 -3.38 -0.58
C ALA A 60 -7.78 -1.95 -0.34
N ALA A 61 -8.48 -1.20 0.53
CA ALA A 61 -8.05 0.14 0.87
C ALA A 61 -6.68 0.17 1.54
N VAL A 62 -6.40 -0.73 2.49
CA VAL A 62 -5.10 -0.82 3.16
C VAL A 62 -4.01 -1.16 2.15
N MET A 63 -4.26 -2.15 1.30
CA MET A 63 -3.28 -2.65 0.34
C MET A 63 -2.96 -1.64 -0.76
N LEU A 64 -3.96 -0.91 -1.25
CA LEU A 64 -3.78 0.18 -2.22
C LEU A 64 -3.22 1.46 -1.56
N GLY A 65 -3.55 1.70 -0.30
CA GLY A 65 -3.06 2.82 0.49
C GLY A 65 -1.59 2.68 0.85
N ALA A 66 -1.07 1.46 0.97
CA ALA A 66 0.32 1.21 1.36
C ALA A 66 1.34 1.91 0.43
N SER A 67 1.18 1.80 -0.89
CA SER A 67 2.08 2.49 -1.83
C SER A 67 1.98 4.01 -1.73
N TYR A 68 0.79 4.54 -1.43
CA TYR A 68 0.59 5.97 -1.22
C TYR A 68 1.24 6.46 0.09
N THR A 69 1.13 5.70 1.18
CA THR A 69 1.80 5.99 2.45
C THR A 69 3.32 5.96 2.29
N LEU A 70 3.87 5.06 1.47
CA LEU A 70 5.30 5.04 1.17
C LEU A 70 5.74 6.29 0.42
N LYS A 71 4.94 6.75 -0.55
CA LYS A 71 5.20 8.01 -1.27
C LYS A 71 5.30 9.21 -0.33
N ARG A 72 4.46 9.25 0.71
CA ARG A 72 4.47 10.32 1.71
C ARG A 72 5.52 10.14 2.80
N ASN A 73 6.30 9.06 2.72
CA ASN A 73 7.29 8.70 3.72
C ASN A 73 6.73 8.57 5.15
N GLU A 74 5.43 8.24 5.24
CA GLU A 74 4.63 8.11 6.48
C GLU A 74 4.68 6.68 7.06
N HIS A 75 5.48 5.78 6.49
CA HIS A 75 5.72 4.49 7.12
C HIS A 75 6.47 4.69 8.43
N VAL A 76 5.99 4.04 9.49
CA VAL A 76 6.62 4.10 10.81
C VAL A 76 8.04 3.55 10.69
N ARG A 77 9.02 4.44 10.86
CA ARG A 77 10.45 4.14 10.88
C ARG A 77 10.91 4.10 12.34
N VAL A 78 11.54 3.01 12.75
CA VAL A 78 12.08 2.87 14.12
C VAL A 78 13.56 3.19 14.07
N ASP A 79 13.89 4.47 13.99
CA ASP A 79 15.23 4.88 13.64
C ASP A 79 15.89 5.76 14.72
N LEU A 80 16.41 5.14 15.79
CA LEU A 80 17.25 5.84 16.77
C LEU A 80 18.51 6.44 16.12
N ILE A 81 19.11 5.71 15.18
CA ILE A 81 20.41 6.04 14.55
C ILE A 81 20.25 7.14 13.50
N TYR A 82 19.09 7.23 12.83
CA TYR A 82 18.83 8.16 11.72
C TYR A 82 18.79 9.63 12.16
N SER A 83 18.33 9.88 13.40
CA SER A 83 18.32 11.21 13.99
C SER A 83 19.72 11.84 14.13
N GLN A 84 20.76 11.03 14.27
CA GLN A 84 22.15 11.46 14.48
C GLN A 84 22.97 11.56 13.19
N LEU A 85 22.44 11.09 12.07
CA LEU A 85 23.11 11.11 10.76
C LEU A 85 22.92 12.46 10.04
N SER A 86 23.93 12.85 9.27
CA SER A 86 23.84 13.97 8.31
C SER A 86 22.89 13.63 7.16
N ASP A 87 22.39 14.64 6.44
CA ASP A 87 21.44 14.45 5.34
C ASP A 87 21.93 13.44 4.30
N ARG A 88 23.23 13.45 3.97
CA ARG A 88 23.83 12.46 3.06
C ARG A 88 23.86 11.05 3.65
N GLY A 89 24.11 10.91 4.95
CA GLY A 89 24.07 9.62 5.65
C GLY A 89 22.67 9.02 5.66
N ARG A 90 21.65 9.86 5.89
CA ARG A 90 20.23 9.47 5.83
C ARG A 90 19.84 8.93 4.45
N LEU A 91 20.26 9.60 3.37
CA LEU A 91 20.02 9.15 2.00
C LEU A 91 20.65 7.78 1.69
N TRP A 92 21.85 7.51 2.19
CA TRP A 92 22.50 6.21 2.02
C TRP A 92 21.79 5.09 2.78
N VAL A 93 21.37 5.36 4.02
CA VAL A 93 20.60 4.40 4.82
C VAL A 93 19.25 4.10 4.16
N ASP A 94 18.52 5.13 3.70
CA ASP A 94 17.28 4.96 2.93
C ASP A 94 17.50 4.11 1.67
N LEU A 95 18.55 4.42 0.90
CA LEU A 95 18.84 3.71 -0.34
C LEU A 95 19.16 2.23 -0.08
N PHE A 96 19.94 1.95 0.96
CA PHE A 96 20.24 0.58 1.39
C PHE A 96 18.98 -0.14 1.89
N GLY A 97 18.17 0.52 2.71
CA GLY A 97 16.88 0.02 3.19
C GLY A 97 15.94 -0.36 2.05
N LEU A 98 15.78 0.55 1.09
CA LEU A 98 14.93 0.36 -0.07
C LEU A 98 15.44 -0.77 -0.98
N LEU A 99 16.75 -0.82 -1.25
CA LEU A 99 17.31 -1.78 -2.21
C LEU A 99 17.50 -3.18 -1.63
N CYS A 100 17.91 -3.30 -0.36
CA CYS A 100 18.26 -4.60 0.24
C CYS A 100 17.10 -5.23 1.01
N PHE A 101 16.13 -4.44 1.48
CA PHE A 101 15.01 -4.97 2.27
C PHE A 101 13.68 -4.78 1.56
N LEU A 102 13.30 -3.54 1.23
CA LEU A 102 11.96 -3.26 0.70
C LEU A 102 11.75 -3.87 -0.69
N MET A 103 12.68 -3.65 -1.63
CA MET A 103 12.54 -4.14 -3.01
C MET A 103 12.53 -5.67 -3.09
N PRO A 104 13.46 -6.42 -2.48
CA PRO A 104 13.45 -7.89 -2.53
C PRO A 104 12.20 -8.47 -1.87
N ALA A 105 11.79 -7.93 -0.72
CA ALA A 105 10.60 -8.39 -0.02
C ALA A 105 9.33 -8.13 -0.83
N CYS A 106 9.15 -6.93 -1.38
CA CYS A 106 7.96 -6.59 -2.17
C CYS A 106 7.87 -7.40 -3.47
N LEU A 107 8.99 -7.60 -4.17
CA LEU A 107 9.03 -8.42 -5.38
C LEU A 107 8.74 -9.89 -5.07
N LEU A 108 9.32 -10.42 -3.99
CA LEU A 108 9.05 -11.78 -3.53
C LEU A 108 7.57 -11.96 -3.16
N PHE A 109 6.98 -11.04 -2.40
CA PHE A 109 5.57 -11.10 -2.04
C PHE A 109 4.64 -10.90 -3.24
N THR A 110 5.01 -10.08 -4.21
CA THR A 110 4.27 -9.94 -5.47
C THR A 110 4.23 -11.28 -6.20
N TRP A 111 5.39 -11.92 -6.36
CA TRP A 111 5.52 -13.22 -7.04
C TRP A 111 4.77 -14.33 -6.29
N LEU A 112 4.97 -14.44 -4.98
CA LEU A 112 4.36 -15.48 -4.15
C LEU A 112 2.84 -15.31 -4.10
N SER A 113 2.35 -14.09 -3.91
CA SER A 113 0.91 -13.83 -3.87
C SER A 113 0.25 -14.05 -5.22
N TRP A 114 0.95 -13.78 -6.33
CA TRP A 114 0.45 -14.09 -7.67
C TRP A 114 0.31 -15.60 -7.88
N THR A 115 1.40 -16.34 -7.63
CA THR A 115 1.51 -17.77 -7.94
C THR A 115 0.73 -18.68 -6.99
N THR A 116 0.70 -18.34 -5.70
CA THR A 116 0.10 -19.21 -4.66
C THR A 116 -1.29 -18.77 -4.22
N LEU A 117 -1.63 -17.48 -4.30
CA LEU A 117 -2.93 -16.97 -3.86
C LEU A 117 -3.87 -16.68 -5.02
N PHE A 118 -3.51 -15.78 -5.91
CA PHE A 118 -4.43 -15.30 -6.95
C PHE A 118 -4.65 -16.33 -8.06
N TYR A 119 -3.57 -16.84 -8.66
CA TYR A 119 -3.66 -17.71 -9.84
C TYR A 119 -4.48 -18.99 -9.58
N PRO A 120 -4.25 -19.75 -8.49
CA PRO A 120 -5.07 -20.93 -8.20
C PRO A 120 -6.53 -20.58 -7.91
N SER A 121 -6.78 -19.46 -7.21
CA SER A 121 -8.13 -18.98 -6.88
C SER A 121 -8.93 -18.59 -8.11
N TRP A 122 -8.26 -17.95 -9.09
CA TRP A 122 -8.83 -17.58 -10.37
C TRP A 122 -9.23 -18.81 -11.20
N LEU A 123 -8.37 -19.82 -11.26
CA LEU A 123 -8.62 -21.04 -12.04
C LEU A 123 -9.87 -21.80 -11.58
N VAL A 124 -10.13 -21.81 -10.27
CA VAL A 124 -11.26 -22.53 -9.68
C VAL A 124 -12.48 -21.60 -9.50
N MET A 125 -12.37 -20.31 -9.88
CA MET A 125 -13.40 -19.30 -9.62
C MET A 125 -13.85 -19.34 -8.16
N GLU A 126 -12.90 -19.26 -7.23
CA GLU A 126 -13.15 -19.53 -5.81
C GLU A 126 -14.24 -18.60 -5.24
N HIS A 127 -15.21 -19.22 -4.57
CA HIS A 127 -16.27 -18.55 -3.82
C HIS A 127 -16.11 -18.79 -2.32
N SER A 128 -16.68 -17.88 -1.52
CA SER A 128 -16.71 -18.06 -0.07
C SER A 128 -17.62 -19.22 0.34
N MET A 129 -17.20 -19.95 1.37
CA MET A 129 -17.94 -21.08 1.95
C MET A 129 -19.16 -20.65 2.78
N ASN A 130 -19.29 -19.36 3.05
CA ASN A 130 -20.45 -18.83 3.78
C ASN A 130 -21.69 -18.83 2.90
N SER A 131 -22.86 -19.02 3.51
CA SER A 131 -24.15 -18.85 2.82
C SER A 131 -24.28 -17.41 2.29
N GLY A 132 -24.49 -17.26 0.98
CA GLY A 132 -24.49 -15.97 0.29
C GLY A 132 -23.10 -15.35 0.10
N GLY A 133 -22.03 -16.13 0.23
CA GLY A 133 -20.64 -15.66 0.18
C GLY A 133 -20.20 -15.10 -1.17
N LEU A 134 -19.30 -14.11 -1.13
CA LEU A 134 -18.79 -13.42 -2.32
C LEU A 134 -17.71 -14.24 -3.03
N ALA A 135 -17.46 -13.90 -4.29
CA ALA A 135 -16.31 -14.43 -5.04
C ALA A 135 -15.01 -13.96 -4.38
N ARG A 136 -14.09 -14.88 -4.07
CA ARG A 136 -12.82 -14.61 -3.36
C ARG A 136 -11.67 -14.23 -4.29
N TYR A 137 -11.68 -14.74 -5.52
CA TYR A 137 -10.58 -14.47 -6.45
C TYR A 137 -10.30 -12.96 -6.69
N PRO A 138 -11.29 -12.03 -6.71
CA PRO A 138 -11.01 -10.61 -6.91
C PRO A 138 -10.22 -10.01 -5.75
N ILE A 139 -10.55 -10.36 -4.50
CA ILE A 139 -9.82 -9.81 -3.35
C ILE A 139 -8.41 -10.40 -3.24
N LYS A 140 -8.22 -11.66 -3.65
CA LYS A 140 -6.89 -12.28 -3.70
C LYS A 140 -5.98 -11.66 -4.76
N PHE A 141 -6.52 -11.03 -5.80
CA PHE A 141 -5.74 -10.23 -6.77
C PHE A 141 -5.19 -8.94 -6.16
N VAL A 142 -5.92 -8.34 -5.22
CA VAL A 142 -5.53 -7.05 -4.64
C VAL A 142 -4.19 -7.15 -3.90
N VAL A 143 -3.87 -8.31 -3.33
CA VAL A 143 -2.61 -8.57 -2.62
C VAL A 143 -1.38 -8.45 -3.54
N PRO A 144 -1.22 -9.26 -4.62
CA PRO A 144 -0.09 -9.10 -5.53
C PRO A 144 -0.09 -7.74 -6.22
N PHE A 145 -1.26 -7.18 -6.53
CA PHE A 145 -1.35 -5.83 -7.12
C PHE A 145 -0.81 -4.74 -6.18
N GLY A 146 -1.15 -4.80 -4.89
CA GLY A 146 -0.64 -3.84 -3.89
C GLY A 146 0.86 -3.92 -3.70
N PHE A 147 1.41 -5.12 -3.52
CA PHE A 147 2.86 -5.30 -3.42
C PHE A 147 3.59 -4.88 -4.69
N PHE A 148 2.99 -5.10 -5.85
CA PHE A 148 3.53 -4.61 -7.12
C PHE A 148 3.56 -3.08 -7.15
N MET A 149 2.46 -2.40 -6.80
CA MET A 149 2.42 -0.94 -6.70
C MET A 149 3.38 -0.38 -5.67
N LEU A 150 3.55 -1.07 -4.53
CA LEU A 150 4.53 -0.72 -3.50
C LEU A 150 5.97 -0.83 -4.04
N SER A 151 6.28 -1.86 -4.83
CA SER A 151 7.59 -2.01 -5.48
C SER A 151 7.86 -0.89 -6.51
N LEU A 152 6.85 -0.47 -7.27
CA LEU A 152 6.96 0.66 -8.18
C LEU A 152 7.21 1.97 -7.41
N GLN A 153 6.51 2.20 -6.30
CA GLN A 153 6.80 3.36 -5.46
C GLN A 153 8.21 3.27 -4.86
N GLY A 154 8.65 2.10 -4.40
CA GLY A 154 10.01 1.88 -3.92
C GLY A 154 11.06 2.27 -4.96
N LEU A 155 10.83 1.92 -6.23
CA LEU A 155 11.68 2.35 -7.34
C LEU A 155 11.65 3.88 -7.55
N SER A 156 10.48 4.51 -7.46
CA SER A 156 10.34 5.98 -7.50
C SER A 156 11.16 6.64 -6.39
N GLU A 157 11.07 6.13 -5.16
CA GLU A 157 11.83 6.65 -4.02
C GLU A 157 13.35 6.47 -4.23
N ILE A 158 13.81 5.31 -4.71
CA ILE A 158 15.22 5.06 -5.05
C ILE A 158 15.74 6.09 -6.07
N ILE A 159 14.99 6.32 -7.15
CA ILE A 159 15.36 7.30 -8.19
C ILE A 159 15.52 8.70 -7.57
N LYS A 160 14.61 9.10 -6.68
CA LYS A 160 14.68 10.40 -5.99
C LYS A 160 15.90 10.50 -5.07
N ARG A 161 16.23 9.46 -4.27
CA ARG A 161 17.40 9.47 -3.38
C ARG A 161 18.71 9.53 -4.17
N ILE A 162 18.81 8.81 -5.29
CA ILE A 162 19.98 8.88 -6.18
C ILE A 162 20.11 10.28 -6.79
N GLY A 163 19.01 10.88 -7.24
CA GLY A 163 19.01 12.27 -7.73
C GLY A 163 19.43 13.29 -6.67
N ALA A 164 19.02 13.08 -5.42
CA ALA A 164 19.43 13.91 -4.29
C ALA A 164 20.93 13.77 -3.96
N LEU A 165 21.47 12.54 -3.99
CA LEU A 165 22.91 12.31 -3.80
C LEU A 165 23.77 12.97 -4.88
N LYS A 166 23.27 13.04 -6.13
CA LYS A 166 23.92 13.74 -7.24
C LYS A 166 23.77 15.26 -7.20
N GLY A 167 22.95 15.81 -6.30
CA GLY A 167 22.65 17.24 -6.21
C GLY A 167 21.71 17.75 -7.31
N GLU A 168 21.05 16.86 -8.06
CA GLU A 168 20.11 17.22 -9.14
C GLU A 168 18.70 17.50 -8.63
N ILE A 169 18.36 16.98 -7.44
CA ILE A 169 17.02 17.08 -6.84
C ILE A 169 17.17 17.46 -5.37
N VAL A 170 16.50 18.53 -4.94
CA VAL A 170 16.36 18.86 -3.52
C VAL A 170 15.11 18.14 -3.01
N LEU A 171 15.29 17.16 -2.12
CA LEU A 171 14.16 16.52 -1.44
C LEU A 171 13.57 17.49 -0.40
N PRO A 172 12.23 17.54 -0.23
CA PRO A 172 11.59 18.32 0.82
C PRO A 172 12.14 17.92 2.20
N ALA A 173 12.37 18.90 3.08
CA ALA A 173 12.88 18.65 4.43
C ALA A 173 11.94 17.77 5.27
N GLU A 174 10.63 17.77 4.99
CA GLU A 174 9.63 16.91 5.62
C GLU A 174 9.92 15.42 5.41
N ASP A 175 10.43 15.01 4.24
CA ASP A 175 10.73 13.60 3.97
C ASP A 175 11.92 13.08 4.78
N LEU A 176 12.78 13.99 5.27
CA LEU A 176 13.97 13.70 6.06
C LEU A 176 13.75 13.89 7.57
N HIS A 177 12.60 14.43 7.98
CA HIS A 177 12.34 14.76 9.38
C HIS A 177 11.63 13.61 10.08
N TYR A 178 12.31 13.01 11.07
CA TYR A 178 11.71 12.05 11.97
C TYR A 178 11.00 12.78 13.12
N GLU A 179 9.67 12.74 13.15
CA GLU A 179 8.92 13.07 14.35
C GLU A 179 8.95 11.88 15.31
N LYS A 180 9.59 12.07 16.46
CA LYS A 180 9.57 11.08 17.54
C LYS A 180 8.14 10.96 18.07
N PRO A 181 7.55 9.76 18.19
CA PRO A 181 6.24 9.61 18.81
C PRO A 181 6.31 10.14 20.25
N MET A 182 5.48 11.13 20.58
CA MET A 182 5.31 11.58 21.96
C MET A 182 4.56 10.47 22.72
N GLN A 183 5.32 9.64 23.41
CA GLN A 183 4.79 8.66 24.37
C GLN A 183 4.64 9.30 25.75
#